data_AF-A0A183A3B7-F1
#
_entry.id   AF-A0A183A3B7-F1
#
_cell.length_a   1.000
_cell.length_b   1.000
_cell.length_c   1.000
_cell.angle_alpha   90.00
_cell.angle_beta   90.00
_cell.angle_gamma   90.00
#
_symmetry.space_group_name_H-M   'P 1'
#
loop_
_entity.id
_entity.type
_entity.pdbx_description
1 polymer ?
#
loop_
_entity_poly.entity_id
_entity_poly.type
_entity_poly.pdbx_seq_one_letter_code
_entity_poly.pdbx_strand_id
1 'polypeptide(L)'
;MDLAKIVYSFIVVRDPDLPGCMVRNTTIPEELGRISYLMSDKTGTLTQNEMVFKKLHLGTVAFAPDSMEEVVQGLRQYYESTTAGRSGTETGGRQIRRTGNERMAEAVMAVAVCHNVTPMSEDNSGVGEAPSDVKSPLDMVSFNHVICFLLGL
;
A
#
# COMPACT_ATOMS: atom_id res chain seq x y z
N MET A 1 1.51 -31.68 41.44
CA MET A 1 0.79 -31.04 40.32
C MET A 1 1.71 -30.07 39.55
N ASP A 2 2.66 -29.42 40.23
CA ASP A 2 3.49 -28.36 39.62
C ASP A 2 4.54 -28.84 38.62
N LEU A 3 5.05 -30.07 38.77
CA LEU A 3 5.96 -30.67 37.78
C LEU A 3 5.30 -30.82 36.40
N ALA A 4 4.03 -31.21 36.36
CA ALA A 4 3.29 -31.35 35.10
C ALA A 4 3.14 -29.99 34.40
N LYS A 5 2.86 -28.92 35.15
CA LYS A 5 2.78 -27.54 34.64
C LYS A 5 4.08 -27.08 33.99
N ILE A 6 5.23 -27.41 34.60
CA ILE A 6 6.56 -27.12 34.05
C ILE A 6 6.79 -27.91 32.76
N VAL A 7 6.50 -29.22 32.75
CA VAL A 7 6.70 -30.08 31.58
C VAL A 7 5.84 -29.60 30.39
N TYR A 8 4.57 -29.29 30.61
CA TYR A 8 3.71 -28.77 29.54
C TYR A 8 4.18 -27.41 29.02
N SER A 9 4.60 -26.49 29.91
CA SER A 9 5.16 -25.20 29.49
C SER A 9 6.43 -25.37 28.65
N PHE A 10 7.27 -26.35 28.99
CA PHE A 10 8.47 -26.67 28.23
C PHE A 10 8.18 -27.26 26.84
N ILE A 11 7.16 -28.10 26.74
CA ILE A 11 6.72 -28.68 25.45
C ILE A 11 6.22 -27.57 24.52
N VAL A 12 5.37 -26.66 25.01
CA VAL A 12 4.82 -25.55 24.19
C VAL A 12 5.92 -24.65 23.63
N VAL A 13 6.96 -24.35 24.42
CA VAL A 13 8.08 -23.50 23.96
C VAL A 13 8.95 -24.20 22.91
N ARG A 14 8.94 -25.54 22.85
CA ARG A 14 9.72 -26.33 21.88
C ARG A 14 8.89 -26.84 20.70
N ASP A 15 7.66 -26.39 20.59
CA ASP A 15 6.78 -26.76 19.49
C ASP A 15 7.27 -26.13 18.16
N PRO A 16 7.57 -26.94 17.12
CA PRO A 16 8.02 -26.42 15.83
C PRO A 16 6.96 -25.59 15.09
N ASP A 17 5.67 -25.80 15.39
CA ASP A 17 4.56 -25.08 14.73
C ASP A 17 4.28 -23.70 15.36
N LEU A 18 4.88 -23.42 16.54
CA LEU A 18 4.72 -22.17 17.30
C LEU A 18 6.06 -21.43 17.48
N PRO A 19 6.71 -20.98 16.38
CA PRO A 19 8.00 -20.32 16.45
C PRO A 19 7.91 -19.02 17.25
N GLY A 20 8.84 -18.83 18.20
CA GLY A 20 8.91 -17.63 19.04
C GLY A 20 7.92 -17.60 20.20
N CYS A 21 7.12 -18.66 20.41
CA CYS A 21 6.24 -18.76 21.58
C CYS A 21 7.05 -18.91 22.87
N MET A 22 6.83 -18.02 23.84
CA MET A 22 7.52 -18.04 25.12
C MET A 22 6.50 -17.99 26.28
N VAL A 23 6.47 -19.05 27.07
CA VAL A 23 5.58 -19.14 28.24
C VAL A 23 6.23 -18.42 29.43
N ARG A 24 5.62 -17.32 29.88
CA ARG A 24 6.11 -16.53 31.04
C ARG A 24 5.47 -16.93 32.37
N ASN A 25 4.38 -17.69 32.35
CA ASN A 25 3.68 -18.17 33.55
C ASN A 25 3.21 -19.62 33.33
N THR A 26 3.68 -20.52 34.19
CA THR A 26 3.46 -21.98 34.09
C THR A 26 2.06 -22.43 34.49
N THR A 27 1.23 -21.57 35.07
CA THR A 27 -0.18 -21.88 35.42
C THR A 27 -1.15 -21.68 34.25
N ILE A 28 -0.75 -20.90 33.23
CA ILE A 28 -1.61 -20.51 32.10
C ILE A 28 -2.02 -21.67 31.19
N PRO A 29 -1.18 -22.69 30.86
CA PRO A 29 -1.56 -23.76 29.94
C PRO A 29 -2.81 -24.56 30.34
N GLU A 30 -3.05 -24.73 31.64
CA GLU A 30 -4.23 -25.42 32.17
C GLU A 30 -5.49 -24.54 32.03
N GLU A 31 -5.36 -23.24 32.29
CA GLU A 31 -6.45 -22.27 32.16
C GLU A 31 -6.83 -22.04 30.69
N LEU A 32 -5.87 -22.11 29.76
CA LEU A 32 -6.11 -21.99 28.32
C LEU A 32 -7.06 -23.09 27.79
N GLY A 33 -7.09 -24.27 28.41
CA GLY A 33 -8.03 -25.34 28.03
C GLY A 33 -9.50 -25.05 28.39
N ARG A 34 -9.78 -23.99 29.17
CA ARG A 34 -11.11 -23.66 29.69
C ARG A 34 -11.65 -22.31 29.22
N ILE A 35 -10.92 -21.60 28.37
CA ILE A 35 -11.35 -20.28 27.89
C ILE A 35 -12.63 -20.41 27.05
N SER A 36 -13.61 -19.54 27.32
CA SER A 36 -14.88 -19.48 26.55
C SER A 36 -15.02 -18.21 25.73
N TYR A 37 -14.23 -17.18 26.04
CA TYR A 37 -14.24 -15.89 25.36
C TYR A 37 -12.81 -15.49 25.03
N LEU A 38 -12.59 -15.08 23.78
CA LEU A 38 -11.34 -14.49 23.33
C LEU A 38 -11.59 -13.02 23.04
N MET A 39 -10.93 -12.15 23.80
CA MET A 39 -10.89 -10.72 23.51
C MET A 39 -9.61 -10.44 22.73
N SER A 40 -9.74 -10.01 21.48
CA SER A 40 -8.62 -9.66 20.62
C SER A 40 -8.57 -8.15 20.38
N ASP A 41 -7.38 -7.59 20.40
CA ASP A 41 -7.18 -6.21 19.93
C ASP A 41 -7.21 -6.15 18.40
N LYS A 42 -7.65 -5.04 17.84
CA LYS A 42 -7.70 -4.85 16.39
C LYS A 42 -6.30 -4.55 15.85
N THR A 43 -5.62 -3.57 16.42
CA THR A 43 -4.37 -3.03 15.86
C THR A 43 -3.17 -3.83 16.36
N GLY A 44 -2.32 -4.33 15.45
CA GLY A 44 -1.13 -5.10 15.81
C GLY A 44 -1.39 -6.54 16.28
N THR A 45 -2.67 -6.97 16.34
CA THR A 45 -3.05 -8.38 16.53
C THR A 45 -3.86 -8.89 15.34
N LEU A 46 -5.01 -8.28 15.03
CA LEU A 46 -5.82 -8.70 13.87
C LEU A 46 -5.30 -8.10 12.55
N THR A 47 -4.66 -6.94 12.59
CA THR A 47 -4.11 -6.27 11.40
C THR A 47 -2.59 -6.26 11.42
N GLN A 48 -1.98 -6.41 10.23
CA GLN A 48 -0.53 -6.31 10.03
C GLN A 48 -0.02 -4.86 9.98
N ASN A 49 -0.87 -3.89 10.34
CA ASN A 49 -0.66 -2.46 10.18
C ASN A 49 -0.30 -2.04 8.73
N GLU A 50 -0.47 -2.92 7.74
CA GLU A 50 -0.22 -2.62 6.34
C GLU A 50 -1.52 -2.30 5.61
N MET A 51 -1.52 -1.18 4.90
CA MET A 51 -2.68 -0.69 4.17
C MET A 51 -2.38 -0.69 2.67
N VAL A 52 -3.14 -1.50 1.93
CA VAL A 52 -2.98 -1.66 0.48
C VAL A 52 -4.21 -1.13 -0.23
N PHE A 53 -4.02 -0.29 -1.25
CA PHE A 53 -5.14 0.16 -2.08
C PHE A 53 -5.62 -0.97 -2.99
N LYS A 54 -6.86 -1.41 -2.77
CA LYS A 54 -7.43 -2.56 -3.48
C LYS A 54 -8.27 -2.19 -4.70
N LYS A 55 -8.96 -1.05 -4.68
CA LYS A 55 -9.95 -0.75 -5.73
C LYS A 55 -10.11 0.76 -5.94
N LEU A 56 -10.13 1.19 -7.20
CA LEU A 56 -10.48 2.54 -7.64
C LEU A 56 -11.81 2.50 -8.40
N HIS A 57 -12.78 3.34 -8.07
CA HIS A 57 -14.06 3.39 -8.77
C HIS A 57 -14.30 4.77 -9.39
N LEU A 58 -14.37 4.85 -10.71
CA LEU A 58 -14.55 6.08 -11.50
C LEU A 58 -15.89 6.06 -12.23
N GLY A 59 -16.98 6.21 -11.49
CA GLY A 59 -18.34 6.26 -12.02
C GLY A 59 -18.80 4.95 -12.65
N THR A 60 -18.53 4.73 -13.93
CA THR A 60 -18.95 3.54 -14.67
C THR A 60 -17.87 2.46 -14.78
N VAL A 61 -16.64 2.77 -14.38
CA VAL A 61 -15.49 1.86 -14.46
C VAL A 61 -14.91 1.67 -13.07
N ALA A 62 -14.48 0.45 -12.76
CA ALA A 62 -13.82 0.13 -11.50
C ALA A 62 -12.55 -0.68 -11.78
N PHE A 63 -11.43 -0.25 -11.22
CA PHE A 63 -10.16 -0.95 -11.28
C PHE A 63 -9.96 -1.72 -9.99
N ALA A 64 -9.83 -3.04 -10.09
CA ALA A 64 -9.51 -3.96 -9.01
C ALA A 64 -8.00 -4.28 -9.03
N PRO A 65 -7.46 -5.07 -8.08
CA PRO A 65 -6.04 -5.40 -8.06
C PRO A 65 -5.55 -6.01 -9.38
N ASP A 66 -6.39 -6.83 -10.02
CA ASP A 66 -6.07 -7.54 -11.26
C ASP A 66 -6.06 -6.64 -12.51
N SER A 67 -6.62 -5.42 -12.41
CA SER A 67 -6.75 -4.47 -13.53
C SER A 67 -6.02 -3.15 -13.27
N MET A 68 -5.14 -3.10 -12.26
CA MET A 68 -4.33 -1.93 -11.94
C MET A 68 -3.32 -1.60 -13.06
N GLU A 69 -2.87 -2.61 -13.80
CA GLU A 69 -1.95 -2.42 -14.94
C GLU A 69 -2.57 -1.54 -16.03
N GLU A 70 -3.89 -1.64 -16.25
CA GLU A 70 -4.63 -0.78 -17.18
C GLU A 70 -4.55 0.70 -16.77
N VAL A 71 -4.52 0.99 -15.47
CA VAL A 71 -4.39 2.36 -14.96
C VAL A 71 -3.03 2.93 -15.32
N VAL A 72 -1.97 2.16 -15.10
CA VAL A 72 -0.60 2.58 -15.44
C VAL A 72 -0.46 2.80 -16.95
N GLN A 73 -0.99 1.88 -17.76
CA GLN A 73 -0.95 2.01 -19.22
C GLN A 73 -1.78 3.20 -19.72
N GLY A 74 -2.97 3.41 -19.18
CA GLY A 74 -3.84 4.53 -19.51
C GLY A 74 -3.21 5.89 -19.20
N LEU A 75 -2.48 5.98 -18.08
CA LEU A 75 -1.72 7.18 -17.71
C LEU A 75 -0.57 7.46 -18.66
N ARG A 76 0.23 6.43 -19.02
CA ARG A 76 1.32 6.58 -20.00
C ARG A 76 0.81 7.13 -21.33
N GLN A 77 -0.25 6.52 -21.87
CA GLN A 77 -0.88 6.97 -23.11
C GLN A 77 -1.40 8.41 -23.01
N TYR A 78 -2.04 8.76 -21.89
CA TYR A 78 -2.55 10.11 -21.65
C TYR A 78 -1.42 11.15 -21.67
N TYR A 79 -0.32 10.90 -20.96
CA TYR A 79 0.81 11.83 -20.93
C TYR A 79 1.58 11.91 -22.24
N GLU A 80 1.78 10.78 -22.94
CA GLU A 80 2.40 10.75 -24.28
C GLU A 80 1.56 11.55 -25.31
N SER A 81 0.23 11.42 -25.25
CA SER A 81 -0.65 12.19 -26.15
C SER A 81 -0.65 13.69 -25.82
N THR A 82 -0.50 14.05 -24.55
CA THR A 82 -0.47 15.43 -24.08
C THR A 82 0.84 16.13 -24.45
N THR A 83 1.98 15.41 -24.41
CA THR A 83 3.28 15.97 -24.81
C THR A 83 3.40 16.15 -26.32
N ALA A 84 2.80 15.27 -27.13
CA ALA A 84 2.78 15.38 -28.58
C ALA A 84 1.85 16.50 -29.12
N GLY A 85 0.84 16.94 -28.34
CA GLY A 85 -0.20 17.90 -28.77
C GLY A 85 0.07 19.39 -28.50
N ARG A 86 1.17 19.77 -27.83
CA ARG A 86 1.41 21.17 -27.39
C ARG A 86 1.89 22.16 -28.49
N SER A 87 1.77 21.81 -29.77
CA SER A 87 2.17 22.69 -30.89
C SER A 87 1.00 23.41 -31.62
N GLY A 88 -0.22 23.39 -31.10
CA GLY A 88 -1.38 24.03 -31.75
C GLY A 88 -2.10 25.02 -30.84
N THR A 89 -1.89 26.31 -31.07
CA THR A 89 -2.82 27.37 -30.67
C THR A 89 -4.16 27.13 -31.35
N GLU A 90 -5.24 26.87 -30.63
CA GLU A 90 -6.59 27.19 -31.10
C GLU A 90 -7.64 27.17 -29.99
N THR A 91 -8.32 28.31 -29.89
CA THR A 91 -9.55 28.60 -29.16
C THR A 91 -10.73 27.85 -29.77
N GLY A 92 -11.41 27.00 -29.01
CA GLY A 92 -12.66 26.38 -29.48
C GLY A 92 -13.30 25.44 -28.46
N GLY A 93 -14.47 25.83 -27.94
CA GLY A 93 -15.21 25.08 -26.93
C GLY A 93 -15.52 23.64 -27.37
N ARG A 94 -14.99 22.66 -26.64
CA ARG A 94 -15.34 21.24 -26.79
C ARG A 94 -15.89 20.74 -25.46
N GLN A 95 -17.17 21.01 -25.21
CA GLN A 95 -17.88 20.33 -24.14
C GLN A 95 -17.94 18.82 -24.43
N ILE A 96 -17.46 18.06 -23.43
CA ILE A 96 -18.03 16.78 -22.99
C ILE A 96 -17.92 15.64 -24.01
N ARG A 97 -16.70 15.15 -24.18
CA ARG A 97 -16.42 13.70 -24.15
C ARG A 97 -15.07 13.53 -23.47
N ARG A 98 -15.03 13.77 -22.14
CA ARG A 98 -13.87 13.38 -21.33
C ARG A 98 -13.62 11.90 -21.58
N THR A 99 -12.52 11.57 -22.23
CA THR A 99 -12.16 10.18 -22.50
C THR A 99 -11.98 9.47 -21.16
N GLY A 100 -12.23 8.16 -21.10
CA GLY A 100 -12.07 7.39 -19.84
C GLY A 100 -10.69 7.60 -19.21
N ASN A 101 -9.66 7.75 -20.05
CA ASN A 101 -8.28 8.01 -19.64
C ASN A 101 -8.07 9.40 -19.01
N GLU A 102 -8.77 10.44 -19.48
CA GLU A 102 -8.68 11.78 -18.88
C GLU A 102 -9.24 11.79 -17.46
N ARG A 103 -10.40 11.15 -17.24
CA ARG A 103 -11.01 11.02 -15.89
C ARG A 103 -10.12 10.19 -14.96
N MET A 104 -9.50 9.14 -15.49
CA MET A 104 -8.52 8.34 -14.76
C MET A 104 -7.32 9.19 -14.36
N ALA A 105 -6.71 9.92 -15.30
CA ALA A 105 -5.57 10.78 -15.02
C ALA A 105 -5.89 11.88 -13.99
N GLU A 106 -7.04 12.55 -14.11
CA GLU A 106 -7.50 13.53 -13.12
C GLU A 106 -7.67 12.92 -11.73
N ALA A 107 -8.28 11.73 -11.63
CA ALA A 107 -8.51 11.07 -10.34
C ALA A 107 -7.19 10.67 -9.66
N VAL A 108 -6.24 10.16 -10.43
CA VAL A 108 -4.90 9.80 -9.95
C VAL A 108 -4.14 11.03 -9.50
N MET A 109 -4.19 12.10 -10.29
CA MET A 109 -3.56 13.37 -9.94
C MET A 109 -4.17 13.95 -8.64
N ALA A 110 -5.49 13.87 -8.47
CA ALA A 110 -6.15 14.31 -7.24
C ALA A 110 -5.63 13.54 -6.01
N VAL A 111 -5.49 12.21 -6.10
CA VAL A 111 -4.93 11.39 -5.03
C VAL A 111 -3.45 11.73 -4.76
N ALA A 112 -2.69 12.06 -5.81
CA ALA A 112 -1.29 12.44 -5.72
C ALA A 112 -1.05 13.88 -5.20
N VAL A 113 -2.03 14.78 -5.26
CA VAL A 113 -1.87 16.17 -4.78
C VAL A 113 -2.57 16.40 -3.44
N CYS A 114 -3.69 15.72 -3.17
CA CYS A 114 -4.47 15.88 -1.95
C CYS A 114 -3.91 15.07 -0.77
N HIS A 115 -2.60 15.10 -0.58
CA HIS A 115 -1.94 14.45 0.56
C HIS A 115 -0.83 15.29 1.16
N ASN A 116 -0.53 15.05 2.43
CA ASN A 116 0.54 15.74 3.17
C ASN A 116 1.83 14.91 3.25
N VAL A 117 1.97 13.88 2.42
CA VAL A 117 3.18 13.06 2.29
C VAL A 117 4.30 13.90 1.68
N THR A 118 5.49 13.82 2.27
CA THR A 118 6.70 14.43 1.72
C THR A 118 7.54 13.34 1.07
N PRO A 119 7.75 13.36 -0.26
CA PRO A 119 8.58 12.36 -0.92
C PRO A 119 10.04 12.56 -0.50
N MET A 120 10.70 11.47 -0.11
CA MET A 120 12.14 11.44 0.16
C MET A 120 12.81 10.59 -0.91
N SER A 121 13.86 11.11 -1.55
CA SER A 121 14.74 10.28 -2.39
C SER A 121 15.74 9.58 -1.49
N GLU A 122 15.74 8.25 -1.51
CA GLU A 122 16.91 7.51 -1.05
C GLU A 122 18.01 7.67 -2.11
N ASP A 123 18.83 8.69 -1.93
CA ASP A 123 20.08 8.77 -2.67
C ASP A 123 20.99 7.70 -2.08
N ASN A 124 21.05 6.53 -2.72
CA ASN A 124 22.14 5.58 -2.50
C ASN A 124 23.43 6.15 -3.12
N SER A 125 23.85 7.33 -2.66
CA SER A 125 25.11 7.96 -3.01
C SER A 125 26.12 7.62 -1.94
N GLY A 126 26.69 6.41 -2.07
CA GLY A 126 28.11 6.28 -1.81
C GLY A 126 28.85 7.21 -2.78
N VAL A 127 29.14 8.43 -2.32
CA VAL A 127 30.10 9.39 -2.90
C VAL A 127 29.90 9.73 -4.39
N GLY A 128 29.32 10.90 -4.64
CA GLY A 128 29.83 11.80 -5.69
C GLY A 128 29.29 11.66 -7.11
N GLU A 129 27.97 11.64 -7.31
CA GLU A 129 27.40 11.97 -8.63
C GLU A 129 26.32 13.05 -8.50
N ALA A 130 26.39 14.05 -9.37
CA ALA A 130 25.53 15.23 -9.34
C ALA A 130 24.05 14.85 -9.53
N PRO A 131 23.10 15.58 -8.90
CA PRO A 131 21.68 15.31 -9.06
C PRO A 131 21.30 15.53 -10.53
N SER A 132 20.96 14.45 -11.23
CA SER A 132 20.23 14.55 -12.49
C SER A 132 18.79 14.93 -12.16
N ASP A 133 18.58 16.24 -12.03
CA ASP A 133 17.27 16.88 -12.06
C ASP A 133 16.61 16.57 -13.42
N VAL A 134 15.90 15.45 -13.52
CA VAL A 134 14.54 15.30 -14.08
C VAL A 134 14.14 13.83 -13.86
N LYS A 135 13.65 13.46 -12.67
CA LYS A 135 12.83 12.24 -12.57
C LYS A 135 11.54 12.51 -13.34
N SER A 136 11.20 11.63 -14.27
CA SER A 136 10.02 11.81 -15.10
C SER A 136 8.77 11.84 -14.20
N PRO A 137 7.71 12.58 -14.54
CA PRO A 137 6.46 12.57 -13.76
C PRO A 137 5.90 11.14 -13.57
N LEU A 138 6.26 10.21 -14.46
CA LEU A 138 5.91 8.80 -14.39
C LEU A 138 6.64 8.05 -13.25
N ASP A 139 7.86 8.47 -12.89
CA ASP A 139 8.61 7.88 -11.76
C ASP A 139 8.04 8.35 -10.41
N MET A 140 7.51 9.58 -10.34
CA MET A 140 6.71 10.03 -9.20
C MET A 140 5.36 9.29 -9.11
N VAL A 141 4.88 8.75 -10.23
CA VAL A 141 3.64 7.95 -10.33
C VAL A 141 3.98 6.45 -10.28
N SER A 142 5.04 6.05 -9.57
CA SER A 142 5.16 4.66 -9.11
C SER A 142 3.98 4.40 -8.17
N PHE A 143 2.89 3.92 -8.75
CA PHE A 143 1.59 3.70 -8.14
C PHE A 143 1.68 2.88 -6.86
N ASN A 144 2.62 1.92 -6.82
CA ASN A 144 2.88 1.10 -5.65
C ASN A 144 3.47 1.91 -4.49
N HIS A 145 4.33 2.91 -4.75
CA HIS A 145 4.95 3.69 -3.69
C HIS A 145 4.08 4.84 -3.20
N VAL A 146 3.41 5.56 -4.11
CA VAL A 146 2.51 6.67 -3.76
C VAL A 146 1.36 6.17 -2.88
N ILE A 147 0.84 4.98 -3.18
CA ILE A 147 -0.25 4.36 -2.42
C ILE A 147 0.22 3.78 -1.08
N CYS A 148 1.36 3.09 -1.03
CA CYS A 148 1.88 2.56 0.24
C CYS A 148 2.15 3.68 1.24
N PHE A 149 2.62 4.85 0.78
CA PHE A 149 2.90 6.00 1.65
C PHE A 149 1.67 6.86 2.00
N LEU A 150 0.63 6.88 1.15
CA LEU A 150 -0.61 7.63 1.38
C LEU A 150 -1.41 7.17 2.62
N LEU A 151 -1.15 5.96 3.12
CA LEU A 151 -1.89 5.37 4.23
C LEU A 151 -1.10 5.30 5.54
N GLY A 152 0.04 5.98 5.62
CA GLY A 152 0.73 6.24 6.89
C GLY A 152 1.29 4.98 7.56
N LEU A 153 2.13 4.25 6.84
CA LEU A 153 3.25 3.52 7.45
C LEU A 153 4.52 4.32 7.24
#